data_AF-A0A939HYG7-F1
#
_entry.id   AF-A0A939HYG7-F1
#
_cell.length_a   1.000
_cell.length_b   1.000
_cell.length_c   1.000
_cell.angle_alpha   90.00
_cell.angle_beta   90.00
_cell.angle_gamma   90.00
#
_symmetry.space_group_name_H-M   'P 1'
#
loop_
_entity.id
_entity.type
_entity.pdbx_description
1 polymer ?
#
loop_
_entity_poly.entity_id
_entity_poly.type
_entity_poly.pdbx_seq_one_letter_code
_entity_poly.pdbx_strand_id
1 'polypeptide(L)' 'MLIRGMRLEGSVIRLTITLPHDEGEDLDVDATAFIPDVEEYWGNFPSFIGQIGFLERICYAVNPSTDTFYFGPLT' A
#
# COMPACT_ATOMS: atom_id res chain seq x y z
N MET A 1 2.28 -15.51 -3.71
CA MET A 1 1.95 -15.06 -2.34
C MET A 1 0.69 -15.76 -1.83
N LEU A 2 0.55 -16.01 -0.51
CA LEU A 2 -0.71 -16.49 0.08
C LEU A 2 -1.51 -15.27 0.56
N ILE A 3 -2.64 -14.98 -0.06
CA ILE A 3 -3.48 -13.80 0.24
C ILE A 3 -4.90 -14.27 0.50
N ARG A 4 -5.44 -13.99 1.70
CA ARG A 4 -6.81 -14.39 2.11
C ARG A 4 -7.13 -15.88 1.83
N GLY A 5 -6.15 -16.77 2.04
CA GLY A 5 -6.29 -18.21 1.80
C GLY A 5 -6.12 -18.66 0.35
N MET A 6 -5.95 -17.73 -0.60
CA MET A 6 -5.68 -18.03 -2.00
C MET A 6 -4.18 -17.94 -2.30
N ARG A 7 -3.64 -18.95 -2.97
CA ARG A 7 -2.26 -18.92 -3.48
C ARG A 7 -2.26 -18.23 -4.84
N LEU A 8 -1.58 -17.09 -4.93
CA LEU A 8 -1.44 -16.32 -6.16
C LEU A 8 0.00 -16.39 -6.67
N GLU A 9 0.14 -16.58 -7.98
CA GLU A 9 1.38 -16.37 -8.72
C GLU A 9 1.49 -14.89 -9.09
N GLY A 10 2.72 -14.40 -9.21
CA GLY A 10 2.97 -12.97 -9.35
C GLY A 10 4.43 -12.60 -9.14
N SER A 11 4.71 -11.34 -9.39
CA SER A 11 6.02 -10.73 -9.28
C SER A 11 6.08 -9.71 -8.16
N VAL A 12 7.23 -9.61 -7.48
CA VAL A 12 7.51 -8.53 -6.54
C VAL A 12 8.30 -7.47 -7.29
N ILE A 13 7.79 -6.24 -7.32
CA ILE A 13 8.40 -5.12 -8.02
C ILE A 13 8.59 -3.93 -7.08
N ARG A 14 9.58 -3.08 -7.40
CA ARG A 14 9.72 -1.76 -6.78
C ARG A 14 9.05 -0.71 -7.66
N LEU A 15 8.25 0.16 -7.06
CA LEU A 15 7.60 1.27 -7.75
C LEU A 15 7.44 2.46 -6.81
N THR A 16 7.32 3.65 -7.39
CA THR A 16 6.89 4.83 -6.66
C THR A 16 5.37 4.83 -6.56
N ILE A 17 4.84 4.97 -5.34
CA ILE A 17 3.42 5.15 -5.07
C ILE A 17 3.24 6.53 -4.43
N THR A 18 2.37 7.34 -5.01
CA THR A 18 1.98 8.64 -4.45
C THR A 18 0.78 8.46 -3.53
N LEU A 19 0.89 8.91 -2.28
CA LEU A 19 -0.23 9.08 -1.37
C LEU A 19 -0.78 10.51 -1.54
N PRO A 20 -1.99 10.67 -2.10
CA PRO A 20 -2.62 11.98 -2.23
C PRO A 20 -3.06 12.49 -0.85
N HIS A 21 -2.93 13.79 -0.62
CA HIS A 21 -3.40 14.43 0.60
C HIS A 21 -4.77 15.08 0.43
N ASP A 22 -5.58 15.04 1.48
CA ASP A 22 -6.72 15.95 1.64
C ASP A 22 -6.28 17.28 2.27
N GLU A 23 -5.29 17.23 3.19
CA GLU A 23 -4.67 18.38 3.83
C GLU A 23 -3.14 18.19 3.88
N GLY A 24 -2.36 19.18 3.43
CA GLY A 24 -0.89 19.13 3.45
C GLY A 24 -0.26 19.01 2.07
N GLU A 25 0.63 18.02 1.90
CA GLU A 25 1.36 17.76 0.65
C GLU A 25 1.32 16.25 0.32
N ASP A 26 1.34 15.92 -0.97
CA ASP A 26 1.41 14.54 -1.43
C ASP A 26 2.73 13.91 -0.99
N LEU A 27 2.72 12.59 -0.77
CA LEU A 27 3.92 11.85 -0.40
C LEU A 27 4.22 10.74 -1.41
N ASP A 28 5.36 10.86 -2.07
CA ASP A 28 5.92 9.80 -2.91
C ASP A 28 6.69 8.78 -2.08
N VAL A 29 6.32 7.50 -2.20
CA VAL A 29 6.92 6.38 -1.47
C VAL A 29 7.52 5.39 -2.46
N ASP A 30 8.83 5.15 -2.36
CA ASP A 30 9.49 4.03 -3.07
C ASP A 30 9.12 2.71 -2.37
N ALA A 31 8.07 2.07 -2.86
CA ALA A 31 7.45 0.90 -2.27
C ALA A 31 7.83 -0.39 -2.99
N THR A 32 7.69 -1.50 -2.28
CA THR A 32 7.77 -2.85 -2.85
C THR A 32 6.38 -3.47 -2.85
N ALA A 33 5.85 -3.79 -4.02
CA ALA A 33 4.53 -4.37 -4.18
C ALA A 33 4.59 -5.75 -4.83
N PHE A 34 3.69 -6.63 -4.41
CA PHE A 34 3.41 -7.88 -5.09
C PHE A 34 2.28 -7.66 -6.09
N ILE A 35 2.53 -7.97 -7.37
CA ILE A 35 1.57 -7.87 -8.46
C ILE A 35 1.24 -9.29 -8.94
N PRO A 36 -0.01 -9.76 -8.81
CA PRO A 36 -0.42 -11.06 -9.35
C PRO A 36 -0.30 -11.11 -10.88
N ASP A 37 0.11 -12.25 -11.44
CA ASP A 37 0.34 -12.37 -12.90
C ASP A 37 -0.97 -12.37 -13.72
N VAL A 38 -2.07 -12.86 -13.12
CA VAL A 38 -3.37 -12.98 -13.80
C VAL A 38 -4.27 -11.83 -13.37
N GLU A 39 -4.57 -10.94 -14.31
CA GLU A 39 -5.40 -9.74 -14.11
C GLU A 39 -6.84 -10.09 -13.69
N GLU A 40 -7.39 -11.24 -14.11
CA GLU A 40 -8.71 -11.72 -13.65
C GLU A 40 -8.78 -11.95 -12.13
N TYR A 41 -7.64 -12.22 -11.47
CA TYR A 41 -7.57 -12.30 -10.01
C TYR A 41 -7.49 -10.93 -9.34
N TRP A 42 -7.26 -9.85 -10.09
CA TRP A 42 -7.25 -8.50 -9.54
C TRP A 42 -8.68 -8.05 -9.19
N GLY A 43 -9.68 -8.47 -9.98
CA GLY A 43 -11.12 -8.35 -9.66
C GLY A 43 -11.53 -7.11 -8.86
N ASN A 44 -12.24 -7.31 -7.75
CA ASN A 44 -12.49 -6.32 -6.69
C ASN A 44 -11.50 -6.48 -5.52
N PHE A 45 -10.35 -7.12 -5.73
CA PHE A 45 -9.38 -7.34 -4.67
C PHE A 45 -8.88 -5.97 -4.22
N PRO A 46 -9.08 -5.56 -2.95
CA PRO A 46 -8.53 -4.30 -2.49
C PRO A 46 -7.02 -4.37 -2.61
N SER A 47 -6.41 -3.35 -3.21
CA SER A 47 -4.99 -3.10 -2.99
C SER A 47 -4.79 -2.92 -1.49
N PHE A 48 -3.93 -3.74 -0.90
CA PHE A 48 -3.62 -3.64 0.52
C PHE A 48 -2.27 -2.98 0.69
N ILE A 49 -2.21 -2.04 1.63
CA ILE A 49 -0.95 -1.49 2.09
C ILE A 49 -0.42 -2.42 3.19
N GLY A 50 0.73 -3.03 2.94
CA GLY A 50 1.40 -3.92 3.88
C GLY A 50 2.35 -3.17 4.81
N GLN A 51 2.59 -3.73 6.01
CA GLN A 51 3.62 -3.19 6.90
C GLN A 51 5.01 -3.25 6.24
N ILE A 52 5.38 -4.44 5.77
CA ILE A 52 6.64 -4.68 5.06
C ILE A 52 6.50 -4.19 3.62
N GLY A 53 7.48 -3.42 3.14
CA GLY A 53 7.50 -2.91 1.76
C GLY A 53 6.76 -1.60 1.54
N PHE A 54 5.91 -1.14 2.47
CA PHE A 54 5.22 0.15 2.37
C PHE A 54 5.18 0.93 3.70
N LEU A 55 4.39 0.52 4.71
CA LEU A 55 4.16 1.36 5.91
C LEU A 55 5.43 1.57 6.74
N GLU A 56 6.36 0.63 6.73
CA GLU A 56 7.67 0.80 7.36
C GLU A 56 8.54 1.89 6.71
N ARG A 57 8.09 2.48 5.59
CA ARG A 57 8.78 3.52 4.81
C ARG A 57 8.20 4.92 5.03
N ILE A 58 7.18 5.04 5.87
CA ILE A 58 6.53 6.31 6.20
C ILE A 58 6.27 6.40 7.71
N CYS A 59 6.13 7.62 8.22
CA CYS A 59 5.46 7.85 9.49
C CYS A 59 3.95 7.84 9.25
N TYR A 60 3.17 7.16 10.09
CA TYR A 60 1.71 7.17 9.95
C TYR A 60 0.97 7.06 11.28
N ALA A 61 -0.28 7.52 11.29
CA ALA A 61 -1.20 7.38 12.42
C ALA A 61 -2.65 7.25 11.92
N VAL A 62 -3.51 6.65 12.73
CA VAL A 62 -4.94 6.49 12.40
C VAL A 62 -5.79 7.09 13.51
N ASN A 63 -6.72 7.98 13.14
CA ASN A 63 -7.79 8.41 14.04
C ASN A 63 -9.09 7.63 13.72
N PRO A 64 -9.46 6.64 14.54
CA PRO A 64 -10.65 5.83 14.27
C PRO A 64 -11.98 6.57 14.50
N SER A 65 -11.97 7.71 15.21
CA SER A 65 -13.20 8.48 15.45
C SER A 65 -13.66 9.27 14.22
N THR A 66 -12.74 9.59 13.32
CA THR A 66 -12.97 10.33 12.08
C THR A 66 -12.62 9.53 10.83
N ASP A 67 -12.21 8.27 11.01
CA ASP A 67 -11.70 7.41 9.93
C ASP A 67 -10.57 8.08 9.11
N THR A 68 -9.67 8.79 9.79
CA THR A 68 -8.61 9.59 9.15
C THR A 68 -7.27 8.88 9.24
N PHE A 69 -6.58 8.75 8.11
CA PHE A 69 -5.22 8.23 8.00
C PHE A 69 -4.23 9.39 7.81
N TYR A 70 -3.37 9.61 8.80
CA TYR A 70 -2.29 10.59 8.73
C TYR A 70 -1.01 9.92 8.26
N PHE A 71 -0.25 10.59 7.40
CA PHE A 71 1.02 10.10 6.89
C PHE A 71 2.05 11.23 6.76
N GLY A 72 3.32 10.86 6.71
CA GLY A 72 4.44 11.76 6.48
C GLY A 72 5.73 10.99 6.19
N PRO A 73 6.78 11.69 5.72
CA PRO A 73 8.06 11.05 5.41
C PRO A 73 8.71 10.44 6.65
N LEU A 74 9.49 9.37 6.46
CA LEU A 74 10.52 8.99 7.43
C LEU A 74 11.59 10.06 7.42
N THR A 75 11.87 10.63 8.60
CA THR A 75 12.91 11.66 8.77
C THR A 75 14.32 11.08 8.67
#